data_AF-A0A3B8P079-F1
#
_entry.id   AF-A0A3B8P079-F1
#
_cell.length_a   1.000
_cell.length_b   1.000
_cell.length_c   1.000
_cell.angle_alpha   90.00
_cell.angle_beta   90.00
_cell.angle_gamma   90.00
#
_symmetry.space_group_name_H-M   'P 1'
#
loop_
_entity.id
_entity.type
_entity.pdbx_description
1 polymer ?
#
loop_
_entity_poly.entity_id
_entity_poly.type
_entity_poly.pdbx_seq_one_letter_code
_entity_poly.pdbx_strand_id
1 'polypeptide(L)'
;MLFTGFLMTRITKRLKLPNVTAYIIAGILIGPYCLDLVADEVLIGTEFIADISLAFIAFGTGEHFRFSVIRQNGWRVIVITLMEALLASVFLFILTYWILGLDLAFSIVLAALGAATAPASTIMTIRQTGARGTFVNTLLQVVALDDIVGLVAYSIAIFVAVASQSETGGAVNAWSVLKPILLNLGVLLLGGLFGLFL
;
A
#
# COMPACT_ATOMS: atom_id res chain seq x y z
N MET A 1 -20.65 -9.09 -5.37
CA MET A 1 -19.57 -8.09 -5.25
C MET A 1 -19.09 -7.51 -6.59
N LEU A 2 -18.60 -8.33 -7.52
CA LEU A 2 -18.07 -7.82 -8.81
C LEU A 2 -19.11 -7.05 -9.64
N PHE A 3 -20.33 -7.58 -9.73
CA PHE A 3 -21.42 -6.93 -10.47
C PHE A 3 -21.80 -5.57 -9.89
N THR A 4 -21.96 -5.48 -8.57
CA THR A 4 -22.33 -4.23 -7.88
C THR A 4 -21.20 -3.20 -7.95
N GLY A 5 -19.94 -3.63 -7.79
CA GLY A 5 -18.77 -2.79 -8.01
C GLY A 5 -18.74 -2.23 -9.43
N PHE A 6 -18.92 -3.08 -10.45
CA PHE A 6 -18.95 -2.65 -11.85
C PHE A 6 -20.10 -1.68 -12.14
N LEU A 7 -21.32 -1.97 -11.66
CA LEU A 7 -22.47 -1.09 -11.83
C LEU A 7 -22.22 0.29 -11.21
N MET A 8 -21.65 0.32 -10.00
CA MET A 8 -21.33 1.56 -9.31
C MET A 8 -20.29 2.40 -10.07
N THR A 9 -19.36 1.78 -10.82
CA THR A 9 -18.42 2.55 -11.65
C THR A 9 -19.10 3.38 -12.74
N ARG A 10 -20.30 2.98 -13.20
CA ARG A 10 -21.05 3.77 -14.19
C ARG A 10 -21.59 5.06 -13.57
N ILE A 11 -21.93 5.03 -12.28
CA ILE A 11 -22.42 6.19 -11.52
C ILE A 11 -21.25 7.11 -11.21
N THR A 12 -20.18 6.60 -10.60
CA THR A 12 -19.02 7.41 -10.19
C THR A 12 -18.30 8.05 -11.38
N LYS A 13 -18.26 7.38 -12.55
CA LYS A 13 -17.72 7.99 -13.78
C LYS A 13 -18.49 9.22 -14.24
N ARG A 14 -19.81 9.28 -14.05
CA ARG A 14 -20.58 10.51 -14.35
C ARG A 14 -20.22 11.66 -13.41
N LEU A 15 -19.82 11.32 -12.19
CA LEU A 15 -19.33 12.27 -11.18
C LEU A 15 -17.84 12.58 -11.31
N LYS A 16 -17.15 12.04 -12.34
CA LYS A 16 -15.70 12.17 -12.56
C LYS A 16 -14.85 11.65 -11.39
N LEU A 17 -15.37 10.68 -10.63
CA LEU A 17 -14.67 10.04 -9.53
C LEU A 17 -13.91 8.79 -10.02
N PRO A 18 -12.79 8.42 -9.38
CA PRO A 18 -12.04 7.21 -9.73
C PRO A 18 -12.85 5.94 -9.44
N ASN A 19 -12.51 4.84 -10.12
CA ASN A 19 -13.21 3.57 -9.97
C ASN A 19 -13.10 3.00 -8.54
N VAL A 20 -12.00 3.27 -7.83
CA VAL A 20 -11.78 2.82 -6.45
C VAL A 20 -12.89 3.30 -5.52
N THR A 21 -13.33 4.56 -5.67
CA THR A 21 -14.46 5.12 -4.92
C THR A 21 -15.74 4.30 -5.14
N ALA A 22 -15.98 3.83 -6.37
CA ALA A 22 -17.14 3.01 -6.69
C ALA A 22 -17.10 1.66 -5.97
N TYR A 23 -15.93 1.02 -5.92
CA TYR A 23 -15.76 -0.29 -5.28
C TYR A 23 -15.96 -0.20 -3.77
N ILE A 24 -15.42 0.84 -3.13
CA ILE A 24 -15.60 1.08 -1.69
C ILE A 24 -17.09 1.31 -1.37
N ILE A 25 -17.75 2.22 -2.08
CA ILE A 25 -19.17 2.53 -1.85
C ILE A 25 -20.04 1.29 -2.11
N ALA A 26 -19.78 0.56 -3.20
CA ALA A 26 -20.51 -0.68 -3.49
C ALA A 26 -20.32 -1.72 -2.39
N GLY A 27 -19.10 -1.87 -1.85
CA GLY A 27 -18.78 -2.76 -0.74
C GLY A 27 -19.52 -2.38 0.55
N ILE A 28 -19.51 -1.10 0.92
CA ILE A 28 -20.26 -0.60 2.09
C ILE A 28 -21.75 -0.87 1.94
N LEU A 29 -22.33 -0.60 0.76
CA LEU A 29 -23.75 -0.78 0.51
C LEU A 29 -24.20 -2.24 0.58
N ILE A 30 -23.45 -3.17 -0.03
CA ILE A 30 -23.83 -4.60 -0.03
C ILE A 30 -23.39 -5.33 1.24
N GLY A 31 -22.48 -4.74 2.01
CA GLY A 31 -21.95 -5.32 3.23
C GLY A 31 -22.93 -5.27 4.41
N PRO A 32 -22.50 -5.79 5.57
CA PRO A 32 -23.37 -6.00 6.73
C PRO A 32 -23.94 -4.71 7.32
N TYR A 33 -23.27 -3.57 7.09
CA TYR A 33 -23.69 -2.28 7.64
C TYR A 33 -24.81 -1.57 6.87
N CYS A 34 -25.22 -2.05 5.70
CA CYS A 34 -26.25 -1.40 4.87
C CYS A 34 -27.33 -2.39 4.42
N LEU A 35 -27.02 -3.25 3.44
CA LEU A 35 -28.00 -4.18 2.87
C LEU A 35 -27.83 -5.63 3.36
N ASP A 36 -26.70 -5.93 4.01
CA ASP A 36 -26.39 -7.26 4.56
C ASP A 36 -26.60 -8.41 3.55
N LEU A 37 -26.20 -8.16 2.30
CA LEU A 37 -26.38 -9.09 1.18
C LEU A 37 -25.23 -10.10 1.06
N VAL A 38 -24.18 -9.92 1.84
CA VAL A 38 -22.96 -10.72 1.80
C VAL A 38 -22.77 -11.31 3.19
N ALA A 39 -22.89 -12.64 3.27
CA ALA A 39 -22.63 -13.37 4.50
C ALA A 39 -21.14 -13.34 4.88
N ASP A 40 -20.85 -13.35 6.18
CA ASP A 40 -19.48 -13.28 6.71
C ASP A 40 -18.59 -14.43 6.21
N GLU A 41 -19.17 -15.61 5.94
CA GLU A 41 -18.41 -16.75 5.40
C GLU A 41 -17.87 -16.45 4.00
N VAL A 42 -18.57 -15.62 3.21
CA VAL A 42 -18.09 -15.20 1.89
C VAL A 42 -16.94 -14.21 2.03
N LEU A 43 -16.98 -13.33 3.04
CA LEU A 43 -15.88 -12.40 3.32
C LEU A 43 -14.60 -13.17 3.69
N ILE A 44 -14.70 -14.10 4.64
CA ILE A 44 -13.58 -14.93 5.08
C ILE A 44 -13.09 -15.83 3.94
N GLY A 45 -14.02 -16.46 3.21
CA GLY A 45 -13.70 -17.35 2.10
C GLY A 45 -13.06 -16.66 0.88
N THR A 46 -13.06 -15.33 0.83
CA THR A 46 -12.51 -14.56 -0.31
C THR A 46 -11.24 -13.77 0.01
N GLU A 47 -10.66 -13.92 1.21
CA GLU A 47 -9.38 -13.25 1.58
C GLU A 47 -8.25 -13.55 0.58
N PHE A 48 -8.17 -14.77 0.05
CA PHE A 48 -7.17 -15.15 -0.94
C PHE A 48 -7.22 -14.30 -2.23
N ILE A 49 -8.39 -13.73 -2.58
CA ILE A 49 -8.53 -12.84 -3.73
C ILE A 49 -7.75 -11.53 -3.49
N ALA A 50 -7.77 -11.02 -2.26
CA ALA A 50 -6.99 -9.86 -1.88
C ALA A 50 -5.48 -10.15 -1.98
N ASP A 51 -5.04 -11.32 -1.52
CA ASP A 51 -3.64 -11.75 -1.63
C ASP A 51 -3.17 -11.85 -3.09
N ILE A 52 -3.95 -12.51 -3.95
CA ILE A 52 -3.66 -12.61 -5.38
C ILE A 52 -3.64 -11.22 -6.02
N SER A 53 -4.59 -10.35 -5.67
CA SER A 53 -4.65 -8.98 -6.20
C SER A 53 -3.43 -8.16 -5.79
N LEU A 54 -3.02 -8.24 -4.52
CA LEU A 54 -1.81 -7.59 -4.01
C LEU A 54 -0.56 -8.12 -4.71
N ALA A 55 -0.47 -9.43 -4.96
CA ALA A 55 0.64 -10.03 -5.70
C ALA A 55 0.73 -9.50 -7.14
N PHE A 56 -0.40 -9.39 -7.85
CA PHE A 56 -0.42 -8.79 -9.20
C PHE A 56 -0.04 -7.31 -9.21
N ILE A 57 -0.50 -6.53 -8.23
CA ILE A 57 -0.12 -5.12 -8.08
C ILE A 57 1.38 -5.02 -7.83
N ALA A 58 1.93 -5.79 -6.88
CA ALA A 58 3.36 -5.80 -6.58
C ALA A 58 4.21 -6.19 -7.79
N PHE A 59 3.80 -7.22 -8.53
CA PHE A 59 4.48 -7.65 -9.75
C PHE A 59 4.41 -6.59 -10.86
N GLY A 60 3.23 -6.01 -11.10
CA GLY A 60 3.05 -4.96 -12.12
C GLY A 60 3.81 -3.68 -11.80
N THR A 61 3.84 -3.26 -10.53
CA THR A 61 4.68 -2.14 -10.08
C THR A 61 6.17 -2.46 -10.25
N GLY A 62 6.58 -3.70 -9.95
CA GLY A 62 7.94 -4.20 -10.14
C GLY A 62 8.44 -4.13 -11.60
N GLU A 63 7.58 -4.37 -12.59
CA GLU A 63 7.94 -4.26 -14.02
C GLU A 63 8.41 -2.84 -14.40
N HIS A 64 7.82 -1.81 -13.79
CA HIS A 64 8.20 -0.42 -14.02
C HIS A 64 9.50 -0.02 -13.30
N PHE A 65 10.05 -0.91 -12.46
CA PHE A 65 11.25 -0.71 -11.66
C PHE A 65 12.52 -1.00 -12.47
N ARG A 66 12.92 -0.06 -13.35
CA ARG A 66 14.17 -0.19 -14.12
C ARG A 66 15.37 0.29 -13.31
N PHE A 67 16.32 -0.61 -13.02
CA PHE A 67 17.56 -0.29 -12.30
C PHE A 67 18.36 0.88 -12.92
N SER A 68 18.30 1.04 -14.25
CA SER A 68 18.92 2.14 -14.98
C SER A 68 18.32 3.52 -14.65
N VAL A 69 17.05 3.56 -14.26
CA VAL A 69 16.30 4.79 -13.95
C VAL A 69 16.65 5.30 -12.55
N ILE A 70 16.83 4.39 -11.58
CA ILE A 70 17.25 4.73 -10.21
C ILE A 70 18.68 5.27 -10.19
N ARG A 71 19.58 4.69 -10.99
CA ARG A 71 21.00 5.05 -11.01
C ARG A 71 21.28 6.47 -11.53
N GLN A 72 20.43 7.04 -12.38
CA GLN A 72 20.67 8.36 -12.97
C GLN A 72 20.26 9.54 -12.06
N ASN A 73 19.25 9.38 -11.20
CA ASN A 73 18.71 10.47 -10.37
C ASN A 73 18.70 10.15 -8.86
N GLY A 74 19.36 9.06 -8.46
CA GLY A 74 19.10 8.33 -7.21
C GLY A 74 19.00 9.19 -5.95
N TRP A 75 19.98 10.06 -5.69
CA TRP A 75 20.00 10.81 -4.42
C TRP A 75 18.81 11.77 -4.28
N ARG A 76 18.50 12.55 -5.32
CA ARG A 76 17.40 13.52 -5.28
C ARG A 76 16.06 12.84 -5.08
N VAL A 77 15.83 11.72 -5.77
CA VAL A 77 14.56 10.98 -5.69
C VAL A 77 14.42 10.32 -4.32
N ILE A 78 15.48 9.71 -3.79
CA ILE A 78 15.46 9.13 -2.44
C ILE A 78 15.10 10.18 -1.40
N VAL A 79 15.72 11.36 -1.45
CA VAL A 79 15.43 12.44 -0.49
C VAL A 79 13.98 12.92 -0.62
N ILE A 80 13.47 13.13 -1.84
CA ILE A 80 12.08 13.55 -2.03
C ILE A 80 11.12 12.50 -1.49
N THR A 81 11.32 11.22 -1.85
CA THR A 81 10.45 10.12 -1.42
C THR A 81 10.43 9.99 0.11
N LEU A 82 11.61 9.99 0.75
CA LEU A 82 11.69 9.89 2.20
C LEU A 82 11.08 11.11 2.89
N MET A 83 11.33 12.32 2.40
CA MET A 83 10.77 13.52 3.01
C MET A 83 9.25 13.58 2.84
N GLU A 84 8.73 13.32 1.65
CA GLU A 84 7.28 13.33 1.40
C GLU A 84 6.55 12.29 2.24
N ALA A 85 7.00 11.02 2.18
CA ALA A 85 6.34 9.90 2.87
C ALA A 85 6.42 10.03 4.40
N LEU A 86 7.60 10.35 4.94
CA LEU A 86 7.79 10.45 6.39
C LEU A 86 7.10 11.68 6.96
N LEU A 87 7.13 12.81 6.26
CA LEU A 87 6.47 14.03 6.75
C LEU A 87 4.95 13.86 6.72
N ALA A 88 4.40 13.22 5.69
CA ALA A 88 2.99 12.85 5.64
C ALA A 88 2.61 11.89 6.80
N SER A 89 3.43 10.87 7.04
CA SER A 89 3.23 9.93 8.15
C SER A 89 3.25 10.62 9.51
N VAL A 90 4.26 11.46 9.76
CA VAL A 90 4.40 12.21 11.02
C VAL A 90 3.22 13.14 11.23
N PHE A 91 2.80 13.84 10.19
CA PHE A 91 1.63 14.72 10.26
C PHE A 91 0.36 13.93 10.61
N LEU A 92 0.12 12.82 9.93
CA LEU A 92 -1.02 11.95 10.22
C LEU A 92 -0.97 11.40 11.65
N PHE A 93 0.19 10.96 12.12
CA PHE A 93 0.36 10.49 13.48
C PHE A 93 0.03 11.57 14.51
N ILE A 94 0.52 12.80 14.30
CA ILE A 94 0.21 13.94 15.19
C ILE A 94 -1.29 14.19 15.20
N LEU A 95 -1.92 14.21 14.03
CA LEU A 95 -3.35 14.42 13.89
C LEU A 95 -4.15 13.33 14.62
N THR A 96 -3.84 12.05 14.41
CA THR A 96 -4.62 10.95 14.96
C THR A 96 -4.40 10.75 16.45
N TYR A 97 -3.15 10.82 16.90
CA TYR A 97 -2.80 10.54 18.29
C TYR A 97 -3.04 11.74 19.20
N TRP A 98 -2.54 12.93 18.83
CA TRP A 98 -2.59 14.10 19.71
C TRP A 98 -3.87 14.91 19.56
N ILE A 99 -4.37 15.09 18.33
CA ILE A 99 -5.54 15.95 18.08
C ILE A 99 -6.84 15.17 18.24
N LEU A 100 -6.92 13.97 17.66
CA LEU A 100 -8.11 13.12 17.74
C LEU A 100 -8.14 12.20 18.97
N GLY A 101 -7.02 12.06 19.68
CA GLY A 101 -6.94 11.26 20.91
C GLY A 101 -7.12 9.76 20.68
N LEU A 102 -6.76 9.25 19.49
CA LEU A 102 -6.88 7.83 19.16
C LEU A 102 -5.73 7.02 19.78
N ASP A 103 -5.96 5.72 19.93
CA ASP A 103 -4.94 4.80 20.47
C ASP A 103 -3.65 4.81 19.64
N LEU A 104 -2.52 4.52 20.31
CA LEU A 104 -1.18 4.52 19.72
C LEU A 104 -1.08 3.51 18.56
N ALA A 105 -1.57 2.29 18.76
CA ALA A 105 -1.48 1.22 17.76
C ALA A 105 -2.26 1.59 16.50
N PHE A 106 -3.46 2.14 16.67
CA PHE A 106 -4.27 2.61 15.54
C PHE A 106 -3.59 3.79 14.83
N SER A 107 -3.12 4.77 15.60
CA SER A 107 -2.51 6.00 15.07
C SER A 107 -1.24 5.73 14.27
N ILE A 108 -0.34 4.87 14.76
CA ILE A 108 0.93 4.59 14.08
C ILE A 108 0.73 3.77 12.80
N VAL A 109 -0.22 2.82 12.82
CA VAL A 109 -0.57 2.01 11.65
C VAL A 109 -1.24 2.88 10.59
N LEU A 110 -2.19 3.73 10.98
CA LEU A 110 -2.88 4.64 10.05
C LEU A 110 -1.92 5.67 9.44
N ALA A 111 -1.01 6.21 10.25
CA ALA A 111 0.04 7.11 9.80
C ALA A 111 0.95 6.46 8.74
N ALA A 112 1.37 5.21 8.97
CA ALA A 112 2.20 4.48 8.03
C ALA A 112 1.46 4.11 6.74
N LEU A 113 0.17 3.77 6.81
CA LEU A 113 -0.67 3.53 5.63
C LEU A 113 -0.84 4.79 4.78
N GLY A 114 -0.94 5.95 5.42
CA GLY A 114 -1.04 7.23 4.72
C GLY A 114 0.26 7.73 4.08
N ALA A 115 1.38 7.05 4.33
CA ALA A 115 2.65 7.31 3.66
C ALA A 115 2.62 6.88 2.17
N ALA A 116 1.83 5.85 1.84
CA ALA A 116 1.85 5.22 0.53
C ALA A 116 0.95 5.95 -0.49
N THR A 117 1.49 6.21 -1.68
CA THR A 117 0.78 6.85 -2.80
C THR A 117 0.71 5.94 -4.03
N ALA A 118 -0.47 5.87 -4.67
CA ALA A 118 -0.69 4.92 -5.78
C ALA A 118 -0.16 5.45 -7.14
N PRO A 119 0.67 4.67 -7.87
CA PRO A 119 1.22 5.07 -9.18
C PRO A 119 0.18 5.15 -10.31
N ALA A 120 -0.87 4.34 -10.26
CA ALA A 120 -1.73 4.09 -11.41
C ALA A 120 -2.44 5.36 -11.96
N SER A 121 -3.01 6.19 -11.08
CA SER A 121 -3.70 7.42 -11.48
C SER A 121 -2.74 8.46 -12.05
N THR A 122 -1.56 8.58 -11.46
CA THR A 122 -0.52 9.53 -11.88
C THR A 122 0.03 9.16 -13.26
N ILE A 123 0.37 7.88 -13.47
CA ILE A 123 0.84 7.38 -14.76
C ILE A 123 -0.22 7.57 -15.85
N MET A 124 -1.48 7.27 -15.55
CA MET A 124 -2.57 7.42 -16.52
C MET A 124 -2.74 8.89 -16.94
N THR A 125 -2.68 9.82 -15.99
CA THR A 125 -2.81 11.26 -16.25
C THR A 125 -1.66 11.79 -17.09
N ILE A 126 -0.42 11.36 -16.83
CA ILE A 126 0.76 11.72 -17.63
C ILE A 126 0.59 11.23 -19.07
N ARG A 127 0.11 9.98 -19.25
CA ARG A 127 -0.14 9.43 -20.59
C ARG A 127 -1.24 10.18 -21.34
N GLN A 128 -2.34 10.52 -20.67
CA GLN A 128 -3.46 11.27 -21.27
C GLN A 128 -3.07 12.69 -21.67
N THR A 129 -2.23 13.35 -20.88
CA THR A 129 -1.79 14.74 -21.14
C THR A 129 -0.59 14.81 -22.08
N GLY A 130 0.12 13.70 -22.30
CA GLY A 130 1.36 13.68 -23.07
C GLY A 130 2.50 14.45 -22.39
N ALA A 131 2.42 14.68 -21.07
CA ALA A 131 3.38 15.46 -20.32
C ALA A 131 4.77 14.81 -20.34
N ARG A 132 5.81 15.62 -20.55
CA ARG A 132 7.22 15.17 -20.61
C ARG A 132 8.12 16.17 -19.90
N GLY A 133 9.26 15.69 -19.42
CA GLY A 133 10.32 16.52 -18.84
C GLY A 133 10.87 15.97 -17.53
N THR A 134 11.82 16.70 -16.95
CA THR A 134 12.53 16.29 -15.73
C THR A 134 11.59 16.06 -14.55
N PHE A 135 10.56 16.92 -14.40
CA PHE A 135 9.57 16.76 -13.34
C PHE A 135 8.80 15.45 -13.46
N VAL A 136 8.31 15.11 -14.66
CA VAL A 136 7.60 13.84 -14.92
C VAL A 136 8.50 12.65 -14.62
N ASN A 137 9.76 12.69 -15.03
CA ASN A 137 10.72 11.63 -14.76
C ASN A 137 10.99 11.47 -13.26
N THR A 138 11.14 12.57 -12.51
CA THR A 138 11.29 12.53 -11.04
C THR A 138 10.04 12.00 -10.38
N LEU A 139 8.85 12.48 -10.77
CA LEU A 139 7.57 12.07 -10.18
C LEU A 139 7.33 10.58 -10.36
N LEU A 140 7.55 10.04 -11.57
CA LEU A 140 7.42 8.61 -11.84
C LEU A 140 8.38 7.76 -10.99
N GLN A 141 9.55 8.28 -10.67
CA GLN A 141 10.54 7.58 -9.83
C GLN A 141 10.18 7.65 -8.34
N VAL A 142 9.71 8.80 -7.87
CA VAL A 142 9.25 8.98 -6.49
C VAL A 142 8.08 8.04 -6.20
N VAL A 143 7.04 8.07 -7.03
CA VAL A 143 5.84 7.25 -6.82
C VAL A 143 6.14 5.74 -6.94
N ALA A 144 7.18 5.35 -7.69
CA ALA A 144 7.63 3.96 -7.73
C ALA A 144 8.43 3.52 -6.48
N LEU A 145 9.17 4.43 -5.84
CA LEU A 145 9.92 4.16 -4.62
C LEU A 145 9.06 4.27 -3.35
N ASP A 146 7.98 5.05 -3.42
CA ASP A 146 7.11 5.37 -2.30
C ASP A 146 6.44 4.13 -1.69
N ASP A 147 6.00 3.18 -2.53
CA ASP A 147 5.43 1.90 -2.06
C ASP A 147 6.40 1.11 -1.16
N ILE A 148 7.72 1.17 -1.45
CA ILE A 148 8.74 0.50 -0.64
C ILE A 148 8.85 1.18 0.73
N VAL A 149 8.88 2.52 0.74
CA VAL A 149 8.97 3.31 1.97
C VAL A 149 7.73 3.08 2.82
N GLY A 150 6.54 3.10 2.22
CA GLY A 150 5.27 2.80 2.88
C GLY A 150 5.22 1.39 3.47
N LEU A 151 5.68 0.36 2.75
CA LEU A 151 5.71 -1.02 3.25
C LEU A 151 6.66 -1.17 4.45
N VAL A 152 7.85 -0.57 4.38
CA VAL A 152 8.81 -0.56 5.49
C VAL A 152 8.21 0.18 6.70
N ALA A 153 7.64 1.37 6.49
CA ALA A 153 6.99 2.14 7.54
C ALA A 153 5.84 1.36 8.19
N TYR A 154 5.00 0.71 7.38
CA TYR A 154 3.89 -0.12 7.84
C TYR A 154 4.37 -1.32 8.66
N SER A 155 5.41 -2.01 8.22
CA SER A 155 6.00 -3.14 8.94
C SER A 155 6.53 -2.73 10.32
N ILE A 156 7.19 -1.58 10.40
CA ILE A 156 7.67 -1.00 11.67
C ILE A 156 6.48 -0.60 12.55
N ALA A 157 5.46 0.05 11.98
CA ALA A 157 4.27 0.47 12.70
C ALA A 157 3.51 -0.72 13.30
N ILE A 158 3.34 -1.81 12.56
CA ILE A 158 2.74 -3.05 13.05
C ILE A 158 3.58 -3.66 14.18
N PHE A 159 4.90 -3.71 14.03
CA PHE A 159 5.78 -4.20 15.10
C PHE A 159 5.60 -3.40 16.39
N VAL A 160 5.60 -2.06 16.30
CA VAL A 160 5.40 -1.17 17.44
C VAL A 160 4.00 -1.34 18.05
N ALA A 161 2.97 -1.41 17.21
CA ALA A 161 1.57 -1.58 17.63
C ALA A 161 1.32 -2.91 18.36
N VAL A 162 1.99 -3.99 17.93
CA VAL A 162 1.93 -5.29 18.62
C VAL A 162 2.72 -5.23 19.92
N ALA A 163 3.93 -4.65 19.89
CA ALA A 163 4.78 -4.52 21.07
C ALA A 163 4.15 -3.65 22.17
N SER A 164 3.38 -2.61 21.80
CA SER A 164 2.70 -1.74 22.77
C SER A 164 1.49 -2.40 23.44
N GLN A 165 0.92 -3.45 22.82
CA GLN A 165 -0.23 -4.18 23.35
C GLN A 165 0.17 -5.45 24.11
N SER A 166 1.40 -5.93 23.94
CA SER A 166 1.92 -7.05 24.72
C SER A 166 2.28 -6.61 26.15
N GLU A 167 1.38 -6.84 27.11
CA GLU A 167 1.60 -6.63 28.55
C GLU A 167 2.67 -7.56 29.16
N THR A 168 3.13 -8.56 28.40
CA THR A 168 4.10 -9.54 28.89
C THR A 168 5.43 -9.30 28.20
N GLY A 169 6.46 -8.96 28.99
CA GLY A 169 7.88 -9.01 28.61
C GLY A 169 8.33 -10.44 28.31
N GLY A 170 7.70 -11.09 27.34
CA GLY A 170 8.06 -12.39 26.83
C GLY A 170 9.41 -12.28 26.14
N ALA A 171 10.40 -13.00 26.65
CA ALA A 171 11.71 -13.10 26.03
C ALA A 171 11.55 -13.35 24.53
N VAL A 172 11.96 -12.38 23.72
CA VAL A 172 12.07 -12.50 22.28
C VAL A 172 12.99 -13.67 21.98
N ASN A 173 12.41 -14.83 21.71
CA ASN A 173 13.17 -15.99 21.26
C ASN A 173 13.79 -15.60 19.92
N ALA A 174 15.11 -15.73 19.80
CA ALA A 174 15.82 -15.43 18.55
C ALA A 174 15.19 -16.16 17.34
N TRP A 175 14.58 -17.33 17.59
CA TRP A 175 13.87 -18.12 16.58
C TRP A 175 12.59 -17.47 16.04
N SER A 176 11.82 -16.73 16.84
CA SER A 176 10.59 -16.07 16.38
C SER A 176 10.88 -14.87 15.47
N VAL A 177 12.08 -14.30 15.56
CA VAL A 177 12.58 -13.24 14.66
C VAL A 177 13.29 -13.83 13.44
N LEU A 178 14.07 -14.90 13.63
CA LEU A 178 14.87 -15.49 12.56
C LEU A 178 14.03 -16.22 11.50
N LYS A 179 12.96 -16.94 11.89
CA LYS A 179 12.09 -17.68 10.97
C LYS A 179 11.44 -16.78 9.88
N PRO A 180 10.78 -15.65 10.20
CA PRO A 180 10.20 -14.78 9.18
C PRO A 180 11.27 -14.13 8.28
N ILE A 181 12.45 -13.81 8.80
CA ILE A 181 13.56 -13.26 7.99
C ILE A 181 14.03 -14.30 6.96
N LEU A 182 14.26 -15.55 7.38
CA LEU A 182 14.66 -16.62 6.47
C LEU A 182 13.61 -16.90 5.40
N LEU A 183 12.33 -16.93 5.79
CA LEU A 183 11.22 -17.13 4.85
C LEU A 183 11.15 -16.00 3.82
N ASN A 184 11.25 -14.74 4.25
CA ASN A 184 11.27 -13.59 3.32
C ASN A 184 12.46 -13.63 2.36
N LEU A 185 13.66 -13.97 2.85
CA LEU A 185 14.84 -14.18 2.00
C LEU A 185 14.63 -15.33 1.00
N GLY A 186 14.03 -16.44 1.42
CA GLY A 186 13.71 -17.57 0.54
C GLY A 186 12.71 -17.19 -0.56
N VAL A 187 11.64 -16.46 -0.20
CA VAL A 187 10.64 -15.94 -1.15
C VAL A 187 11.27 -14.92 -2.10
N LEU A 188 12.15 -14.05 -1.62
CA LEU A 188 12.88 -13.09 -2.45
C LEU A 188 13.79 -13.80 -3.47
N LEU A 189 14.53 -14.82 -3.05
CA LEU A 189 15.37 -15.62 -3.94
C LEU A 189 14.54 -16.38 -4.98
N LEU A 190 13.42 -16.98 -4.58
CA LEU A 190 12.47 -17.61 -5.50
C LEU A 190 11.94 -16.61 -6.53
N GLY A 191 11.48 -15.43 -6.08
CA GLY A 191 11.01 -14.37 -6.95
C GLY A 191 12.08 -13.89 -7.93
N GLY A 192 13.32 -13.71 -7.44
CA GLY A 192 14.47 -13.35 -8.27
C GLY A 192 14.82 -14.41 -9.32
N LEU A 193 14.76 -15.70 -8.95
CA LEU A 193 14.97 -16.80 -9.89
C LEU A 193 13.90 -16.80 -11.00
N PHE A 194 12.61 -16.70 -10.65
CA PHE A 194 11.54 -16.62 -11.64
C PHE A 194 11.69 -15.38 -12.54
N GLY A 195 12.12 -14.25 -11.99
CA GLY A 195 12.41 -13.04 -12.76
C GLY A 195 13.60 -13.16 -13.72
N LEU A 196 14.54 -14.09 -13.51
CA LEU A 196 15.63 -14.36 -14.45
C LEU A 196 15.21 -15.24 -15.64
N PHE A 197 14.14 -16.02 -15.50
CA PHE A 197 13.62 -16.91 -16.53
C PHE A 197 12.52 -16.28 -17.40
N LEU A 198 12.03 -15.10 -17.04
CA LEU A 198 11.03 -14.29 -17.75
C LEU A 198 11.70 -13.19 -18.58
#